data_AF-A0A2P6FGM0-F1
#
_entry.id   AF-A0A2P6FGM0-F1
#
_cell.length_a   1.000
_cell.length_b   1.000
_cell.length_c   1.000
_cell.angle_alpha   90.00
_cell.angle_beta   90.00
_cell.angle_gamma   90.00
#
_symmetry.space_group_name_H-M   'P 1'
#
loop_
_entity.id
_entity.type
_entity.pdbx_description
1 polymer ?
#
loop_
_entity_poly.entity_id
_entity_poly.type
_entity_poly.pdbx_seq_one_letter_code
_entity_poly.pdbx_strand_id
1 'polypeptide(L)'
;MVFTAIGHLRAAEILPKPAPSWRWFQSFIKSSSILFRVVKTKPIAQVRVTTHDISAVQDWFGVYLAWCTQHNIQPQDIYNFDETGFRVGVAPGEDVIVPVSITEMYVPMAENRKSITVIESICAVGQVLPPIIIVYGILV
;
A
#
# COMPACT_ATOMS: atom_id res chain seq x y z
N MET A 1 2.20 19.31 -2.30
CA MET A 1 2.80 20.25 -3.28
C MET A 1 1.88 21.38 -3.76
N VAL A 2 0.57 21.16 -4.00
CA VAL A 2 -0.31 22.22 -4.58
C VAL A 2 -0.64 23.35 -3.58
N PHE A 3 -0.90 23.02 -2.31
CA PHE A 3 -1.17 24.01 -1.27
C PHE A 3 0.00 24.99 -1.08
N THR A 4 1.23 24.46 -1.04
CA THR A 4 2.46 25.25 -0.92
C THR A 4 2.71 26.10 -2.16
N ALA A 5 2.48 25.57 -3.36
CA ALA A 5 2.59 26.34 -4.61
C ALA A 5 1.60 27.51 -4.67
N ILE A 6 0.35 27.33 -4.25
CA ILE A 6 -0.63 28.43 -4.16
C ILE A 6 -0.17 29.48 -3.14
N GLY A 7 0.41 29.06 -2.01
CA GLY A 7 1.03 29.97 -1.05
C GLY A 7 2.14 30.81 -1.66
N HIS A 8 3.05 30.19 -2.41
CA HIS A 8 4.14 30.88 -3.09
C HIS A 8 3.66 31.85 -4.18
N LEU A 9 2.70 31.45 -5.01
CA LEU A 9 2.15 32.31 -6.06
C LEU A 9 1.44 33.53 -5.48
N ARG A 10 0.68 33.36 -4.39
CA ARG A 10 0.00 34.46 -3.70
C ARG A 10 0.98 35.44 -3.04
N ALA A 11 2.13 34.94 -2.57
CA ALA A 11 3.20 35.77 -2.04
C ALA A 11 3.95 36.54 -3.14
N ALA A 12 3.97 36.03 -4.37
CA ALA A 12 4.62 36.62 -5.53
C ALA A 12 3.72 37.58 -6.35
N GLU A 13 2.46 37.79 -5.95
CA GLU A 13 1.58 38.78 -6.59
C GLU A 13 2.06 40.21 -6.33
N ILE A 14 1.73 41.14 -7.26
CA ILE A 14 2.08 42.57 -7.19
C ILE A 14 1.67 43.18 -5.84
N LEU A 15 0.53 42.75 -5.29
CA LEU A 15 0.18 42.96 -3.90
C LEU A 15 0.21 41.61 -3.17
N PRO A 16 1.18 41.37 -2.27
CA PRO A 16 1.34 40.09 -1.62
C PRO A 16 0.10 39.73 -0.80
N LYS A 17 -0.45 38.55 -1.04
CA LYS A 17 -1.58 38.02 -0.27
C LYS A 17 -1.09 37.05 0.80
N PRO A 18 -1.75 37.00 1.96
CA PRO A 18 -1.42 36.03 2.99
C PRO A 18 -1.65 34.61 2.49
N ALA A 19 -0.87 33.67 3.04
CA ALA A 19 -1.00 32.26 2.73
C ALA A 19 -2.43 31.78 3.04
N PRO A 20 -3.04 30.97 2.16
CA PRO A 20 -4.37 30.45 2.39
C PRO A 20 -4.40 29.54 3.62
N SER A 21 -5.53 29.52 4.33
CA SER A 21 -5.74 28.52 5.37
C SER A 21 -6.00 27.14 4.75
N TRP A 22 -5.70 26.08 5.50
CA TRP A 22 -5.99 24.72 5.05
C TRP A 22 -7.47 24.50 4.77
N ARG A 23 -8.36 25.09 5.59
CA ARG A 23 -9.82 25.05 5.37
C ARG A 23 -10.23 25.73 4.06
N TRP A 24 -9.63 26.88 3.76
CA TRP A 24 -9.88 27.56 2.48
C TRP A 24 -9.45 26.68 1.31
N PHE A 25 -8.29 26.04 1.41
CA PHE A 25 -7.78 25.15 0.37
C PHE A 25 -8.71 23.96 0.14
N GLN A 26 -9.19 23.31 1.21
CA GLN A 26 -10.16 22.22 1.11
C GLN A 26 -11.47 22.67 0.43
N SER A 27 -12.00 23.84 0.78
CA SER A 27 -13.19 24.41 0.15
C SER A 27 -12.96 24.78 -1.32
N PHE A 28 -11.80 25.35 -1.64
CA PHE A 28 -11.40 25.74 -3.00
C PHE A 28 -11.29 24.53 -3.93
N ILE A 29 -10.69 23.43 -3.47
CA ILE A 29 -10.62 22.18 -4.24
C ILE A 29 -12.01 21.59 -4.45
N LYS A 30 -12.87 21.62 -3.41
CA LYS A 30 -14.26 21.16 -3.53
C LYS A 30 -15.10 21.99 -4.50
N SER A 31 -14.94 23.31 -4.50
CA SER A 31 -15.68 24.22 -5.40
C SER A 31 -15.14 24.21 -6.83
N SER A 32 -13.90 23.78 -7.04
CA SER A 32 -13.23 23.73 -8.35
C SER A 32 -13.28 22.33 -8.97
N SER A 33 -14.26 21.50 -8.59
CA SER A 33 -14.41 20.11 -9.01
C SER A 33 -14.62 19.91 -10.51
N ILE A 34 -15.00 20.97 -11.24
CA ILE A 34 -15.08 20.98 -12.72
C ILE A 34 -13.71 21.13 -13.38
N LEU A 35 -12.71 21.66 -12.67
CA LEU A 35 -11.36 21.91 -13.17
C LEU A 35 -10.37 20.89 -12.62
N PHE A 36 -10.55 20.42 -11.39
CA PHE A 36 -9.59 19.56 -10.70
C PHE A 36 -10.26 18.38 -10.00
N ARG A 37 -9.59 17.23 -10.03
CA ARG A 37 -9.95 16.03 -9.28
C ARG A 37 -8.76 15.57 -8.42
N VAL A 38 -9.05 15.06 -7.24
CA VAL A 38 -8.06 14.36 -6.41
C VAL A 38 -8.01 12.90 -6.85
N VAL A 39 -6.86 12.45 -7.33
CA VAL A 39 -6.64 11.05 -7.71
C VAL A 39 -5.65 10.45 -6.71
N LYS A 40 -6.08 9.35 -6.07
CA LYS A 40 -5.18 8.48 -5.31
C LYS A 40 -4.35 7.68 -6.30
N THR A 41 -3.04 7.84 -6.26
CA THR A 41 -2.14 6.94 -7.00
C THR A 41 -2.27 5.54 -6.43
N LYS A 42 -2.76 4.60 -7.24
CA LYS A 42 -2.91 3.20 -6.84
C LYS A 42 -1.66 2.44 -7.26
N PRO A 43 -0.94 1.77 -6.35
CA PRO A 43 -0.02 0.73 -6.77
C PRO A 43 -0.82 -0.37 -7.47
N ILE A 44 -0.48 -0.66 -8.73
CA ILE A 44 -1.04 -1.80 -9.46
C ILE A 44 -0.38 -3.07 -8.93
N ALA A 45 -1.17 -3.90 -8.26
CA ALA A 45 -1.07 -5.36 -8.26
C ALA A 45 -2.35 -5.96 -7.63
N GLN A 46 -3.48 -5.89 -8.32
CA GLN A 46 -4.70 -6.57 -7.86
C GLN A 46 -5.45 -7.20 -9.04
N VAL A 47 -4.82 -8.20 -9.66
CA VAL A 47 -5.56 -9.30 -10.29
C VAL A 47 -5.31 -10.54 -9.44
N ARG A 48 -6.01 -10.61 -8.30
CA ARG A 48 -6.21 -11.85 -7.54
C ARG A 48 -7.66 -11.96 -7.07
N VAL A 49 -8.60 -11.49 -7.89
CA VAL A 49 -10.03 -11.76 -7.72
C VAL A 49 -10.41 -12.78 -8.78
N THR A 50 -9.85 -13.97 -8.66
CA THR A 50 -10.27 -15.14 -9.44
C THR A 50 -10.42 -16.32 -8.50
N THR A 51 -11.66 -16.45 -8.00
CA THR A 51 -12.40 -17.70 -7.92
C THR A 51 -11.74 -18.85 -7.16
N HIS A 52 -11.65 -18.74 -5.83
CA HIS A 52 -11.63 -19.94 -5.00
C HIS A 52 -13.06 -20.43 -4.82
N ASP A 53 -13.35 -21.64 -5.30
CA ASP A 53 -14.61 -22.34 -5.02
C ASP A 53 -14.65 -22.68 -3.52
N ILE A 54 -15.70 -22.22 -2.84
CA ILE A 54 -15.87 -22.43 -1.39
C ILE A 54 -15.89 -23.93 -1.06
N SER A 55 -16.50 -24.75 -1.92
CA SER A 55 -16.60 -26.20 -1.70
C SER A 55 -15.21 -26.85 -1.73
N ALA A 56 -14.40 -26.53 -2.73
CA ALA A 56 -13.03 -27.02 -2.85
C ALA A 56 -12.16 -26.61 -1.63
N VAL A 57 -12.36 -25.40 -1.10
CA VAL A 57 -11.66 -24.95 0.12
C VAL A 57 -12.11 -25.75 1.34
N GLN A 58 -13.41 -25.99 1.49
CA GLN A 58 -13.95 -26.78 2.60
C GLN A 58 -13.47 -28.23 2.57
N ASP A 59 -13.49 -28.87 1.40
CA ASP A 59 -13.02 -30.24 1.21
C ASP A 59 -11.54 -30.36 1.57
N TRP A 60 -10.72 -29.39 1.13
CA TRP A 60 -9.30 -29.35 1.48
C TRP A 60 -9.08 -29.26 3.00
N PHE A 61 -9.78 -28.36 3.69
CA PHE A 61 -9.66 -28.23 5.14
C PHE A 61 -10.14 -29.48 5.88
N GLY A 62 -11.18 -30.15 5.38
CA GLY A 62 -11.65 -31.42 5.93
C GLY A 62 -10.57 -32.50 5.89
N VAL A 63 -9.92 -32.69 4.73
CA VAL A 63 -8.81 -33.63 4.57
C VAL A 63 -7.61 -33.25 5.44
N TYR A 64 -7.26 -31.97 5.48
CA TYR A 64 -6.16 -31.45 6.29
C TYR A 64 -6.35 -31.71 7.78
N LEU A 65 -7.53 -31.40 8.34
CA LEU A 65 -7.82 -31.59 9.77
C LEU A 65 -7.83 -33.08 10.16
N ALA A 66 -8.33 -33.95 9.28
CA ALA A 66 -8.28 -35.40 9.49
C ALA A 66 -6.82 -35.90 9.54
N TRP A 67 -5.97 -35.42 8.63
CA TRP A 67 -4.55 -35.76 8.62
C TRP A 67 -3.83 -35.27 9.87
N CYS A 68 -4.07 -34.02 10.29
CA CYS A 68 -3.49 -33.47 11.53
C CYS A 68 -3.89 -34.30 12.75
N THR A 69 -5.15 -34.70 12.83
CA THR A 69 -5.67 -35.55 13.92
C THR A 69 -4.99 -36.92 13.93
N GLN A 70 -4.86 -37.56 12.76
CA GLN A 70 -4.19 -38.86 12.63
C GLN A 70 -2.73 -38.82 13.08
N HIS A 71 -2.04 -37.71 12.85
CA HIS A 71 -0.62 -37.53 13.18
C HIS A 71 -0.38 -36.81 14.51
N ASN A 72 -1.44 -36.56 15.28
CA ASN A 72 -1.39 -35.84 16.56
C ASN A 72 -0.72 -34.45 16.47
N ILE A 73 -0.86 -33.77 15.32
CA ILE A 73 -0.35 -32.42 15.10
C ILE A 73 -1.19 -31.44 15.93
N GLN A 74 -0.55 -30.73 16.84
CA GLN A 74 -1.25 -29.77 17.69
C GLN A 74 -1.30 -28.39 17.05
N PRO A 75 -2.24 -27.52 17.44
CA PRO A 75 -2.31 -26.15 16.92
C PRO A 75 -1.02 -25.34 17.09
N GLN A 76 -0.24 -25.58 18.15
CA GLN A 76 1.06 -24.94 18.35
C GLN A 76 2.15 -25.40 17.36
N ASP A 77 1.95 -26.53 16.68
CA ASP A 77 2.88 -27.06 15.68
C ASP A 77 2.54 -26.58 14.26
N ILE A 78 1.38 -25.94 14.09
CA ILE A 78 0.89 -25.43 12.79
C ILE A 78 1.27 -23.97 12.66
N TYR A 79 2.28 -23.69 11.84
CA TYR A 79 2.71 -22.32 11.51
C TYR A 79 2.27 -21.93 10.11
N ASN A 80 1.70 -20.74 9.99
CA ASN A 80 1.61 -20.04 8.71
C ASN A 80 2.78 -19.04 8.61
N PHE A 81 3.23 -18.76 7.39
CA PHE A 81 4.17 -17.69 7.14
C PHE A 81 3.79 -16.95 5.87
N ASP A 82 4.13 -15.67 5.80
CA ASP A 82 3.95 -14.87 4.58
C ASP A 82 5.11 -13.90 4.39
N GLU A 83 5.32 -13.49 3.14
CA GLU A 83 6.36 -12.57 2.73
C GLU A 83 5.79 -11.17 2.49
N THR A 84 6.33 -10.18 3.18
CA THR A 84 6.07 -8.77 2.89
C THR A 84 7.31 -8.09 2.32
N GLY A 85 7.22 -7.66 1.07
CA GLY A 85 8.25 -6.88 0.38
C GLY A 85 8.09 -5.37 0.63
N PHE A 86 9.14 -4.75 1.17
CA PHE A 86 9.27 -3.31 1.33
C PHE A 86 10.25 -2.76 0.29
N ARG A 87 9.87 -1.67 -0.40
CA ARG A 87 10.78 -0.96 -1.31
C ARG A 87 11.35 0.26 -0.61
N VAL A 88 12.68 0.30 -0.48
CA VAL A 88 13.37 1.40 0.20
C VAL A 88 13.38 2.63 -0.69
N GLY A 89 12.83 3.74 -0.20
CA GLY A 89 12.79 5.02 -0.94
C GLY A 89 11.57 5.20 -1.85
N VAL A 90 10.56 4.33 -1.73
CA VAL A 90 9.26 4.52 -2.39
C VAL A 90 8.30 5.16 -1.39
N ALA A 91 7.90 6.41 -1.64
CA ALA A 91 6.82 7.03 -0.88
C ALA A 91 5.49 6.30 -1.17
N PRO A 92 4.62 6.08 -0.15
CA PRO A 92 3.27 5.59 -0.41
C PRO A 92 2.55 6.56 -1.35
N GLY A 93 1.64 6.03 -2.17
CA GLY A 93 0.93 6.80 -3.18
C GLY A 93 0.38 8.11 -2.61
N GLU A 94 0.83 9.24 -3.16
CA GLU A 94 0.40 10.56 -2.72
C GLU A 94 -0.96 10.91 -3.35
N ASP A 95 -1.76 11.70 -2.62
CA ASP A 95 -2.96 12.34 -3.16
C ASP A 95 -2.51 13.48 -4.08
N VAL A 96 -2.72 13.32 -5.39
CA VAL A 96 -2.36 14.33 -6.39
C VAL A 96 -3.62 14.98 -6.95
N ILE A 97 -3.56 16.31 -7.11
CA ILE A 97 -4.64 17.10 -7.70
C ILE A 97 -4.31 17.26 -9.18
N VAL A 98 -5.17 16.74 -10.04
CA VAL A 98 -4.98 16.73 -11.50
C VAL A 98 -6.16 17.39 -12.20
N PRO A 99 -5.98 17.95 -13.42
CA PRO A 99 -7.09 18.38 -14.26
C PRO A 99 -8.08 17.23 -14.52
N VAL A 100 -9.37 17.54 -14.67
CA VAL A 100 -10.44 16.53 -14.86
C VAL A 100 -10.21 15.61 -16.07
N SER A 101 -9.47 16.07 -17.09
CA SER A 101 -9.10 15.29 -18.27
C SER A 101 -8.08 14.17 -18.00
N ILE A 102 -7.36 14.23 -16.88
CA ILE A 102 -6.35 13.23 -16.50
C ILE A 102 -7.02 12.20 -15.60
N THR A 103 -7.23 11.00 -16.15
CA THR A 103 -7.86 9.90 -15.41
C THR A 103 -6.87 9.18 -14.49
N GLU A 104 -5.60 9.14 -14.88
CA GLU A 104 -4.51 8.47 -14.16
C GLU A 104 -3.22 9.28 -14.26
N MET A 105 -2.46 9.34 -13.17
CA MET A 105 -1.17 10.01 -13.12
C MET A 105 -0.13 9.05 -12.54
N TYR A 106 0.96 8.90 -13.28
CA TYR A 106 2.08 8.05 -12.92
C TYR A 106 3.21 8.95 -12.44
N VAL A 107 3.63 8.80 -11.18
CA VAL A 107 4.83 9.47 -10.68
C VAL A 107 6.02 8.59 -11.08
N PRO A 108 7.05 9.12 -11.76
CA PRO A 108 8.27 8.37 -12.01
C PRO A 108 8.88 7.99 -10.66
N MET A 109 8.76 6.71 -10.30
CA MET A 109 9.40 6.17 -9.11
C MET A 109 10.90 6.25 -9.35
N ALA A 110 11.65 6.74 -8.35
CA ALA A 110 13.09 6.53 -8.36
C ALA A 110 13.34 5.03 -8.57
N GLU A 111 14.17 4.66 -9.56
CA GLU A 111 14.51 3.27 -9.89
C GLU A 111 15.35 2.59 -8.80
N ASN A 112 15.10 2.89 -7.53
CA ASN A 112 15.75 2.22 -6.42
C ASN A 112 15.08 0.84 -6.24
N ARG A 113 15.68 -0.18 -6.86
CA ARG A 113 15.23 -1.59 -6.73
C ARG A 113 15.67 -2.24 -5.42
N LYS A 114 16.15 -1.46 -4.44
CA LYS A 114 16.50 -1.98 -3.12
C LYS A 114 15.21 -2.37 -2.40
N SER A 115 14.93 -3.67 -2.37
CA SER A 115 13.86 -4.26 -1.57
C SER A 115 14.43 -4.87 -0.30
N ILE A 116 13.64 -4.79 0.76
CA ILE A 116 13.78 -5.57 1.98
C ILE A 116 12.60 -6.51 2.00
N THR A 117 12.86 -7.80 2.17
CA THR A 117 11.82 -8.80 2.34
C THR A 117 11.76 -9.16 3.82
N VAL A 118 10.58 -9.12 4.41
CA VAL A 118 10.32 -9.61 5.76
C VAL A 118 9.46 -10.85 5.67
N ILE A 119 9.91 -11.94 6.29
CA ILE A 119 9.12 -13.17 6.44
C ILE A 119 8.61 -13.18 7.87
N GLU A 120 7.30 -13.17 8.02
CA GLU A 120 6.62 -13.23 9.32
C GLU A 120 5.94 -14.59 9.46
N SER A 121 5.98 -15.17 10.67
CA SER A 121 5.35 -16.46 10.93
C SER A 121 4.65 -16.47 12.28
N ILE A 122 3.46 -17.08 12.29
CA ILE A 122 2.59 -17.21 13.46
C ILE A 122 1.97 -18.60 13.48
N CYS A 123 1.88 -19.22 14.65
CA CYS A 123 1.18 -20.48 14.80
C CYS A 123 -0.33 -20.31 15.02
N ALA A 124 -1.07 -21.41 14.93
CA ALA A 124 -2.52 -21.41 15.10
C ALA A 124 -2.99 -21.03 16.52
N VAL A 125 -2.10 -21.01 17.52
CA VAL A 125 -2.39 -20.47 18.87
C VAL A 125 -1.92 -19.03 19.09
N GLY A 126 -1.36 -18.39 18.06
CA GLY A 126 -0.94 -16.99 18.08
C GLY A 126 0.47 -16.72 18.60
N GLN A 127 1.30 -17.75 18.81
CA GLN A 127 2.73 -17.55 19.08
C GLN A 127 3.45 -17.14 17.79
N VAL A 128 4.29 -16.12 17.89
CA VAL A 128 5.00 -15.50 16.77
C VAL A 128 6.47 -15.91 16.81
N LEU A 129 7.02 -16.31 15.67
CA LEU A 129 8.46 -16.50 15.51
C LEU A 129 9.13 -15.16 15.19
N PRO A 130 10.39 -14.93 15.62
CA PRO A 130 11.14 -13.75 15.20
C PRO A 130 11.14 -13.61 13.68
N PRO A 131 10.85 -12.41 13.14
CA PRO A 131 10.80 -12.21 11.71
C PRO A 131 12.18 -12.40 11.08
N ILE A 132 12.21 -13.00 9.89
CA ILE A 132 13.44 -13.12 9.10
C ILE A 132 13.48 -11.95 8.12
N ILE A 133 14.58 -11.20 8.13
CA ILE A 133 14.77 -10.06 7.25
C ILE A 133 15.82 -10.42 6.21
N ILE A 134 15.40 -10.42 4.95
CA ILE A 134 16.27 -10.60 3.79
C ILE A 134 16.56 -9.21 3.21
N VAL A 135 17.84 -8.82 3.26
CA VAL A 135 18.35 -7.58 2.68
C VAL A 135 19.06 -7.86 1.36
N TYR A 136 19.19 -6.84 0.51
CA TYR A 136 19.94 -6.98 -0.75
C TYR A 136 21.39 -7.41 -0.45
N GLY A 137 21.85 -8.45 -1.15
CA GLY A 137 23.23 -8.93 -1.07
C GLY A 137 24.16 -8.17 -2.02
N ILE A 138 25.46 -8.26 -1.75
CA ILE A 138 26.52 -7.79 -2.66
C ILE A 138 27.23 -9.04 -3.20
N LEU A 139 27.34 -9.15 -4.53
CA LEU A 139 28.23 -10.13 -5.16
C LEU A 139 29.67 -9.69 -4.88
N VAL A 140 30.41 -10.54 -4.16
CA VAL A 140 31.84 -10.37 -3.88
C VAL A 140 32.64 -11.25 -4.83
#